data_AF-A0AAD4HJH7-F1
#
_entry.id   AF-A0AAD4HJH7-F1
#
_cell.length_a   1.000
_cell.length_b   1.000
_cell.length_c   1.000
_cell.angle_alpha   90.00
_cell.angle_beta   90.00
_cell.angle_gamma   90.00
#
_symmetry.space_group_name_H-M   'P 1'
#
loop_
_entity.id
_entity.type
_entity.pdbx_description
1 polymer ?
#
loop_
_entity_poly.entity_id
_entity_poly.type
_entity_poly.pdbx_seq_one_letter_code
_entity_poly.pdbx_strand_id
1 'polypeptide(L)'
;MRAIKILTWSSSPFDLTAALVHHTQLTPAAFRCMRRVSDIDTYEGPAKPPETQPSAWHAHPSIRKIVIFLWVIVAACAGWAALVINYITYGLPGGRLAVWILLFVNIVGVQGPLTLGLHCSELIVNVIRDERQWRCATSRQGLIVATNPLKPIFTHPLCLILFIAKPFLHWMFGLSFDIGTYATDDTLGIFSVSMYTAQIWNLCIALFIFACFFTFVALRRPCGPQPAAYGHLQTLANLVDEWSPVMWWGHKEDGIPYCHAGTSDRPLPDVKMECIYAGSGAGSLLPLS
;
A
#
# COMPACT_ATOMS: atom_id res chain seq x y z
N MET A 1 27.53 -0.51 -19.12
CA MET A 1 26.67 -0.39 -17.92
C MET A 1 26.63 1.07 -17.50
N ARG A 2 25.47 1.75 -17.55
CA ARG A 2 25.34 3.11 -17.01
C ARG A 2 25.33 3.03 -15.49
N ALA A 3 26.22 3.76 -14.82
CA ALA A 3 26.20 3.88 -13.37
C ALA A 3 24.90 4.59 -12.95
N ILE A 4 24.05 3.90 -12.17
CA ILE A 4 22.84 4.49 -11.62
C ILE A 4 23.28 5.35 -10.43
N LYS A 5 23.11 6.67 -10.53
CA LYS A 5 23.41 7.60 -9.44
C LYS A 5 22.32 7.45 -8.37
N ILE A 6 22.65 6.87 -7.23
CA ILE A 6 21.76 6.80 -6.06
C ILE A 6 21.63 8.21 -5.49
N LEU A 7 20.42 8.76 -5.51
CA LEU A 7 20.15 10.15 -5.08
C LEU A 7 19.84 10.24 -3.58
N THR A 8 19.20 9.22 -3.02
CA THR A 8 18.90 9.11 -1.60
C THR A 8 18.75 7.65 -1.19
N TRP A 9 19.03 7.36 0.08
CA TRP A 9 18.78 6.06 0.72
C TRP A 9 17.47 6.05 1.51
N SER A 10 16.71 7.14 1.47
CA SER A 10 15.43 7.23 2.16
C SER A 10 14.33 6.48 1.40
N SER A 11 13.52 5.73 2.13
CA SER A 11 12.30 5.10 1.63
C SER A 11 11.07 6.03 1.71
N SER A 12 11.25 7.28 2.15
CA SER A 12 10.19 8.28 2.20
C SER A 12 9.90 8.80 0.79
N PRO A 13 8.63 8.79 0.32
CA PRO A 13 8.29 9.33 -0.99
C PRO A 13 8.57 10.85 -1.05
N PHE A 14 8.54 11.55 0.08
CA PHE A 14 8.85 12.98 0.14
C PHE A 14 10.34 13.26 -0.09
N ASP A 15 11.24 12.53 0.60
CA ASP A 15 12.68 12.66 0.40
C ASP A 15 13.08 12.29 -1.03
N LEU A 16 12.47 11.22 -1.55
CA LEU A 16 12.73 10.74 -2.90
C LEU A 16 12.23 11.74 -3.95
N THR A 17 11.03 12.30 -3.77
CA THR A 17 10.51 13.34 -4.66
C THR A 17 11.35 14.60 -4.60
N ALA A 18 11.72 15.08 -3.40
CA ALA A 18 12.58 16.25 -3.22
C ALA A 18 13.93 16.07 -3.92
N ALA A 19 14.56 14.90 -3.76
CA ALA A 19 15.83 14.57 -4.42
C ALA A 19 15.68 14.52 -5.95
N LEU A 20 14.61 13.93 -6.47
CA LEU A 20 14.36 13.86 -7.92
C LEU A 20 14.11 15.25 -8.53
N VAL A 21 13.34 16.10 -7.85
CA VAL A 21 13.07 17.48 -8.30
C VAL A 21 14.35 18.31 -8.24
N HIS A 22 15.09 18.25 -7.14
CA HIS A 22 16.37 18.98 -6.98
C HIS A 22 17.42 18.56 -8.04
N HIS A 23 17.42 17.28 -8.45
CA HIS A 23 18.28 16.78 -9.51
C HIS A 23 17.69 16.89 -10.92
N THR A 24 16.59 17.63 -11.11
CA THR A 24 15.92 17.85 -12.41
C THR A 24 15.49 16.56 -13.13
N GLN A 25 15.34 15.45 -12.40
CA GLN A 25 14.87 14.17 -12.95
C GLN A 25 13.34 14.07 -12.97
N LEU A 26 12.68 14.96 -12.23
CA LEU A 26 11.24 15.07 -12.15
C LEU A 26 10.85 16.55 -12.23
N THR A 27 10.10 16.91 -13.27
CA THR A 27 9.63 18.30 -13.45
C THR A 27 8.19 18.41 -12.96
N PRO A 28 7.89 19.34 -12.04
CA PRO A 28 6.52 19.66 -11.68
C PRO A 28 5.73 20.08 -12.92
N ALA A 29 4.55 19.49 -13.10
CA ALA A 29 3.60 19.95 -14.10
C ALA A 29 2.92 21.22 -13.59
N ALA A 30 2.96 22.28 -14.40
CA ALA A 30 2.21 23.51 -14.13
C ALA A 30 0.71 23.21 -13.99
N PHE A 31 -0.03 24.09 -13.31
CA PHE A 31 -1.50 24.02 -13.17
C PHE A 31 -2.11 22.93 -12.26
N ARG A 32 -1.31 22.06 -11.62
CA ARG A 32 -1.83 20.87 -10.89
C ARG A 32 -1.87 20.97 -9.35
N CYS A 33 -2.10 22.15 -8.77
CA CYS A 33 -2.08 22.36 -7.30
C CYS A 33 -3.24 21.73 -6.51
N MET A 34 -4.35 21.38 -7.18
CA MET A 34 -5.54 20.77 -6.56
C MET A 34 -5.89 19.41 -7.17
N ARG A 35 -4.95 18.79 -7.90
CA ARG A 35 -5.19 17.53 -8.60
C ARG A 35 -4.66 16.34 -7.79
N ARG A 36 -5.55 15.38 -7.60
CA ARG A 36 -5.28 14.09 -6.95
C ARG A 36 -4.70 13.10 -7.96
N VAL A 37 -4.10 12.02 -7.45
CA VAL A 37 -3.47 10.98 -8.27
C VAL A 37 -4.43 10.29 -9.26
N SER A 38 -5.74 10.28 -8.99
CA SER A 38 -6.74 9.69 -9.88
C SER A 38 -7.13 10.58 -11.06
N ASP A 39 -6.72 11.85 -11.07
CA ASP A 39 -7.09 12.81 -12.13
C ASP A 39 -5.98 12.93 -13.20
N ILE A 40 -5.07 11.96 -13.31
CA ILE A 40 -3.92 12.02 -14.24
C ILE A 40 -4.38 12.19 -15.70
N ASP A 41 -5.48 11.53 -16.07
CA ASP A 41 -6.01 11.48 -17.44
C ASP A 41 -7.10 12.53 -17.73
N THR A 42 -7.46 13.36 -16.74
CA THR A 42 -8.55 14.33 -16.86
C THR A 42 -8.02 15.70 -17.29
N TYR A 43 -8.80 16.46 -18.08
CA TYR A 43 -8.47 17.80 -18.58
C TYR A 43 -7.75 18.69 -17.54
N GLU A 44 -6.60 19.25 -17.92
CA GLU A 44 -5.65 20.03 -17.10
C GLU A 44 -6.15 21.44 -16.72
N GLY A 45 -7.44 21.55 -16.40
CA GLY A 45 -8.06 22.79 -15.99
C GLY A 45 -7.98 23.07 -14.49
N PRO A 46 -8.23 24.32 -14.08
CA PRO A 46 -8.46 24.71 -12.70
C PRO A 46 -9.51 23.81 -12.03
N ALA A 47 -9.35 23.52 -10.74
CA ALA A 47 -10.21 22.60 -10.01
C ALA A 47 -10.70 23.21 -8.69
N LYS A 48 -11.93 22.87 -8.31
CA LYS A 48 -12.46 23.16 -6.97
C LYS A 48 -12.00 22.06 -5.99
N PRO A 49 -11.69 22.40 -4.74
CA PRO A 49 -11.34 21.43 -3.72
C PRO A 49 -12.55 20.54 -3.38
N PRO A 50 -12.41 19.20 -3.39
CA PRO A 50 -13.45 18.30 -2.93
C PRO A 50 -13.41 18.14 -1.40
N GLU A 51 -14.58 18.03 -0.76
CA GLU A 51 -14.68 17.72 0.68
C GLU A 51 -14.16 16.32 1.04
N THR A 52 -14.27 15.38 0.10
CA THR A 52 -13.83 14.00 0.28
C THR A 52 -12.98 13.54 -0.90
N GLN A 53 -11.92 12.83 -0.58
CA GLN A 53 -10.95 12.35 -1.55
C GLN A 53 -11.23 10.89 -1.90
N PRO A 54 -10.82 10.41 -3.07
CA PRO A 54 -11.04 9.02 -3.43
C PRO A 54 -10.20 8.13 -2.53
N SER A 55 -10.72 6.94 -2.26
CA SER A 55 -10.00 5.95 -1.46
C SER A 55 -8.85 5.32 -2.24
N ALA A 56 -7.94 4.66 -1.53
CA ALA A 56 -6.79 3.99 -2.12
C ALA A 56 -7.20 2.93 -3.15
N TRP A 57 -8.34 2.29 -2.93
CA TRP A 57 -8.99 1.36 -3.89
C TRP A 57 -9.25 1.99 -5.26
N HIS A 58 -9.71 3.25 -5.29
CA HIS A 58 -10.00 3.97 -6.54
C HIS A 58 -8.75 4.61 -7.14
N ALA A 59 -7.81 5.04 -6.28
CA ALA A 59 -6.59 5.71 -6.69
C ALA A 59 -5.55 4.76 -7.32
N HIS A 60 -5.43 3.52 -6.82
CA HIS A 60 -4.42 2.57 -7.30
C HIS A 60 -5.03 1.23 -7.73
N PRO A 61 -4.94 0.88 -9.04
CA PRO A 61 -5.45 -0.41 -9.52
C PRO A 61 -4.72 -1.60 -8.91
N SER A 62 -3.45 -1.44 -8.51
CA SER A 62 -2.68 -2.47 -7.81
C SER A 62 -3.29 -2.81 -6.44
N ILE A 63 -3.76 -1.83 -5.68
CA ILE A 63 -4.40 -2.08 -4.37
C ILE A 63 -5.67 -2.91 -4.55
N ARG A 64 -6.49 -2.56 -5.54
CA ARG A 64 -7.67 -3.34 -5.90
C ARG A 64 -7.35 -4.79 -6.23
N LYS A 65 -6.31 -5.02 -7.06
CA LYS A 65 -5.85 -6.39 -7.40
C LYS A 65 -5.43 -7.17 -6.16
N ILE A 66 -4.70 -6.54 -5.23
CA ILE A 66 -4.23 -7.18 -4.00
C ILE A 66 -5.40 -7.58 -3.10
N VAL A 67 -6.37 -6.69 -2.89
CA VAL A 67 -7.54 -7.01 -2.06
C VAL A 67 -8.37 -8.13 -2.69
N ILE A 68 -8.60 -8.11 -4.01
CA ILE A 68 -9.27 -9.22 -4.72
C ILE A 68 -8.48 -10.52 -4.53
N PHE A 69 -7.16 -10.48 -4.64
CA PHE A 69 -6.30 -11.64 -4.43
C PHE A 69 -6.41 -12.20 -3.00
N LEU A 70 -6.49 -11.36 -1.97
CA LEU A 70 -6.74 -11.80 -0.59
C LEU A 70 -8.07 -12.55 -0.46
N TRP A 71 -9.14 -12.06 -1.09
CA TRP A 71 -10.44 -12.73 -1.09
C TRP A 71 -10.41 -14.07 -1.84
N VAL A 72 -9.64 -14.18 -2.93
CA VAL A 72 -9.42 -15.45 -3.64
C VAL A 72 -8.71 -16.46 -2.73
N ILE A 73 -7.70 -16.03 -1.95
CA ILE A 73 -7.03 -16.91 -0.98
C ILE A 73 -8.03 -17.39 0.09
N VAL A 74 -8.90 -16.51 0.61
CA VAL A 74 -9.93 -16.90 1.58
C VAL A 74 -10.86 -17.96 1.00
N ALA A 75 -11.37 -17.75 -0.23
CA ALA A 75 -12.25 -18.71 -0.90
C ALA A 75 -11.54 -20.05 -1.16
N ALA A 76 -10.27 -20.01 -1.59
CA ALA A 76 -9.46 -21.21 -1.79
C ALA A 76 -9.24 -21.97 -0.47
N CYS A 77 -8.97 -21.26 0.63
CA CYS A 77 -8.80 -21.85 1.96
C CYS A 77 -10.11 -22.47 2.47
N ALA A 78 -11.25 -21.82 2.26
CA ALA A 78 -12.57 -22.37 2.61
C ALA A 78 -12.90 -23.63 1.78
N GLY A 79 -12.61 -23.60 0.47
CA GLY A 79 -12.76 -24.75 -0.40
C GLY A 79 -11.87 -25.93 0.02
N TRP A 80 -10.62 -25.64 0.43
CA TRP A 80 -9.73 -26.65 0.99
C TRP A 80 -10.27 -27.25 2.30
N ALA A 81 -10.73 -26.41 3.22
CA ALA A 81 -11.34 -26.87 4.48
C ALA A 81 -12.57 -27.75 4.25
N ALA A 82 -13.41 -27.38 3.27
CA ALA A 82 -14.61 -28.13 2.91
C ALA A 82 -14.30 -29.46 2.22
N LEU A 83 -13.16 -29.58 1.53
CA LEU A 83 -12.75 -30.83 0.88
C LEU A 83 -12.17 -31.83 1.91
N VAL A 84 -11.48 -31.32 2.93
CA VAL A 84 -10.91 -32.12 4.01
C VAL A 84 -11.94 -32.26 5.14
N ILE A 85 -12.99 -33.07 4.98
CA ILE A 85 -14.14 -33.05 5.92
C ILE A 85 -13.84 -33.68 7.31
N ASN A 86 -12.93 -34.66 7.44
CA ASN A 86 -12.81 -35.44 8.69
C ASN A 86 -11.40 -35.95 9.01
N TYR A 87 -10.34 -35.20 8.67
CA TYR A 87 -8.95 -35.65 8.66
C TYR A 87 -8.66 -36.66 7.54
N ILE A 88 -7.69 -36.32 6.69
CA ILE A 88 -7.27 -37.19 5.59
C ILE A 88 -5.78 -37.47 5.76
N THR A 89 -5.41 -38.74 5.76
CA THR A 89 -4.03 -39.21 5.69
C THR A 89 -3.79 -39.84 4.33
N TYR A 90 -2.85 -39.29 3.57
CA TYR A 90 -2.38 -39.90 2.32
C TYR A 90 -1.04 -40.58 2.56
N GLY A 91 -0.96 -41.87 2.24
CA GLY A 91 0.27 -42.65 2.24
C GLY A 91 0.93 -42.60 0.86
N LEU A 92 2.14 -42.04 0.75
CA LEU A 92 2.93 -42.05 -0.47
C LEU A 92 4.15 -42.98 -0.29
N PRO A 93 4.46 -43.87 -1.25
CA PRO A 93 5.62 -44.76 -1.14
C PRO A 93 6.91 -43.95 -1.00
N GLY A 94 7.61 -44.16 0.12
CA GLY A 94 8.84 -43.46 0.47
C GLY A 94 10.02 -43.88 -0.41
N GLY A 95 11.03 -43.01 -0.51
CA GLY A 95 12.29 -43.31 -1.20
C GLY A 95 12.41 -42.84 -2.66
N ARG A 96 11.37 -42.24 -3.26
CA ARG A 96 11.45 -41.67 -4.63
C ARG A 96 11.56 -40.15 -4.57
N LEU A 97 12.59 -39.57 -5.21
CA LEU A 97 12.77 -38.11 -5.38
C LEU A 97 11.48 -37.43 -5.89
N ALA A 98 10.71 -38.12 -6.73
CA ALA A 98 9.41 -37.64 -7.23
C ALA A 98 8.40 -37.30 -6.12
N VAL A 99 8.38 -38.06 -5.01
CA VAL A 99 7.48 -37.80 -3.87
C VAL A 99 7.88 -36.53 -3.13
N TRP A 100 9.19 -36.33 -2.93
CA TRP A 100 9.71 -35.08 -2.38
C TRP A 100 9.37 -33.88 -3.26
N ILE A 101 9.59 -33.99 -4.58
CA ILE A 101 9.22 -32.94 -5.54
C ILE A 101 7.73 -32.62 -5.44
N LEU A 102 6.87 -33.65 -5.42
CA LEU A 102 5.42 -33.47 -5.30
C LEU A 102 5.02 -32.75 -4.01
N LEU A 103 5.62 -33.11 -2.87
CA LEU A 103 5.39 -32.46 -1.58
C LEU A 103 5.84 -31.00 -1.59
N PHE A 104 7.07 -30.73 -2.07
CA PHE A 104 7.58 -29.36 -2.18
C PHE A 104 6.72 -28.49 -3.10
N VAL A 105 6.32 -29.01 -4.26
CA VAL A 105 5.44 -28.30 -5.20
C VAL A 105 4.08 -28.01 -4.57
N ASN A 106 3.51 -28.96 -3.82
CA ASN A 106 2.27 -28.72 -3.08
C ASN A 106 2.43 -27.64 -2.00
N ILE A 107 3.49 -27.72 -1.18
CA ILE A 107 3.77 -26.70 -0.14
C ILE A 107 3.96 -25.34 -0.78
N VAL A 108 4.72 -25.23 -1.87
CA VAL A 108 4.90 -23.97 -2.62
C VAL A 108 3.56 -23.48 -3.17
N GLY A 109 2.74 -24.38 -3.69
CA GLY A 109 1.42 -24.06 -4.22
C GLY A 109 0.45 -23.50 -3.18
N VAL A 110 0.55 -23.93 -1.92
CA VAL A 110 -0.36 -23.48 -0.85
C VAL A 110 0.25 -22.35 -0.01
N GLN A 111 1.51 -22.44 0.38
CA GLN A 111 2.23 -21.42 1.15
C GLN A 111 2.56 -20.18 0.30
N GLY A 112 2.88 -20.38 -0.99
CA GLY A 112 3.28 -19.30 -1.90
C GLY A 112 2.23 -18.20 -2.01
N PRO A 113 0.96 -18.51 -2.31
CA PRO A 113 -0.11 -17.51 -2.34
C PRO A 113 -0.28 -16.77 -1.02
N LEU A 114 -0.18 -17.46 0.13
CA LEU A 114 -0.25 -16.84 1.45
C LEU A 114 0.89 -15.83 1.64
N THR A 115 2.13 -16.26 1.41
CA THR A 115 3.33 -15.39 1.51
C THR A 115 3.20 -14.19 0.57
N LEU A 116 2.79 -14.40 -0.68
CA LEU A 116 2.60 -13.33 -1.65
C LEU A 116 1.53 -12.34 -1.19
N GLY A 117 0.38 -12.82 -0.71
CA GLY A 117 -0.71 -11.96 -0.25
C GLY A 117 -0.30 -11.07 0.93
N LEU A 118 0.47 -11.64 1.86
CA LEU A 118 1.00 -10.92 3.02
C LEU A 118 2.08 -9.89 2.63
N HIS A 119 2.96 -10.21 1.68
CA HIS A 119 3.93 -9.24 1.16
C HIS A 119 3.24 -8.14 0.36
N CYS A 120 2.27 -8.46 -0.50
CA CYS A 120 1.51 -7.46 -1.24
C CYS A 120 0.71 -6.54 -0.31
N SER A 121 0.23 -7.03 0.83
CA SER A 121 -0.46 -6.21 1.84
C SER A 121 0.44 -5.09 2.41
N GLU A 122 1.77 -5.28 2.38
CA GLU A 122 2.74 -4.25 2.75
C GLU A 122 2.66 -3.03 1.83
N LEU A 123 2.39 -3.23 0.54
CA LEU A 123 2.18 -2.13 -0.40
C LEU A 123 0.97 -1.29 -0.01
N ILE A 124 -0.12 -1.94 0.42
CA ILE A 124 -1.32 -1.23 0.89
C ILE A 124 -0.98 -0.41 2.14
N VAL A 125 -0.27 -1.01 3.11
CA VAL A 125 0.16 -0.31 4.33
C VAL A 125 1.02 0.91 3.99
N ASN A 126 2.00 0.77 3.10
CA ASN A 126 2.89 1.85 2.70
C ASN A 126 2.12 3.00 2.06
N VAL A 127 1.26 2.72 1.08
CA VAL A 127 0.46 3.74 0.40
C VAL A 127 -0.45 4.50 1.38
N ILE A 128 -1.09 3.80 2.31
CA ILE A 128 -1.97 4.43 3.30
C ILE A 128 -1.18 5.24 4.33
N ARG A 129 -0.02 4.73 4.75
CA ARG A 129 0.88 5.44 5.68
C ARG A 129 1.37 6.74 5.04
N ASP A 130 1.81 6.67 3.79
CA ASP A 130 2.37 7.81 3.06
C ASP A 130 1.29 8.88 2.83
N GLU A 131 0.05 8.47 2.51
CA GLU A 131 -1.09 9.40 2.46
C GLU A 131 -1.39 10.00 3.84
N ARG A 132 -1.33 9.23 4.92
CA ARG A 132 -1.55 9.76 6.26
C ARG A 132 -0.48 10.78 6.66
N GLN A 133 0.76 10.56 6.26
CA GLN A 133 1.83 11.54 6.42
C GLN A 133 1.54 12.79 5.60
N TRP A 134 1.14 12.65 4.33
CA TRP A 134 0.73 13.79 3.50
C TRP A 134 -0.35 14.65 4.18
N ARG A 135 -1.34 14.01 4.80
CA ARG A 135 -2.42 14.69 5.55
C ARG A 135 -1.96 15.47 6.77
N CYS A 136 -0.78 15.20 7.30
CA CYS A 136 -0.21 16.01 8.37
C CYS A 136 0.16 17.43 7.89
N ALA A 137 0.31 17.67 6.59
CA ALA A 137 0.61 19.02 6.09
C ALA A 137 -0.53 20.02 6.36
N THR A 138 -1.79 19.57 6.45
CA THR A 138 -2.91 20.42 6.89
C THR A 138 -3.08 20.49 8.41
N SER A 139 -2.28 19.73 9.17
CA SER A 139 -2.32 19.78 10.63
C SER A 139 -1.57 21.01 11.14
N ARG A 140 -1.92 21.47 12.35
CA ARG A 140 -1.19 22.54 13.06
C ARG A 140 0.30 22.24 13.20
N GLN A 141 0.67 20.96 13.27
CA GLN A 141 2.06 20.50 13.42
C GLN A 141 2.85 20.48 12.10
N GLY A 142 2.16 20.52 10.95
CA GLY A 142 2.77 20.36 9.63
C GLY A 142 3.27 18.94 9.35
N LEU A 143 3.71 18.71 8.11
CA LEU A 143 4.37 17.51 7.66
C LEU A 143 5.88 17.64 7.88
N ILE A 144 6.46 16.75 8.68
CA ILE A 144 7.91 16.68 8.90
C ILE A 144 8.51 15.68 7.91
N VAL A 145 9.40 16.15 7.04
CA VAL A 145 10.01 15.35 5.96
C VAL A 145 11.04 14.36 6.51
N ALA A 146 11.82 14.77 7.50
CA ALA A 146 12.86 13.96 8.12
C ALA A 146 12.31 13.19 9.34
N THR A 147 11.91 11.93 9.14
CA THR A 147 11.64 11.02 10.27
C THR A 147 12.61 9.85 10.24
N ASN A 148 13.20 9.52 11.39
CA ASN A 148 13.96 8.27 11.58
C ASN A 148 13.19 7.10 10.97
N PRO A 149 13.77 6.31 10.05
CA PRO A 149 13.02 5.33 9.24
C PRO A 149 12.32 4.25 10.07
N LEU A 150 12.84 3.97 11.27
CA LEU A 150 12.29 2.97 12.19
C LEU A 150 11.11 3.50 13.02
N LYS A 151 11.05 4.81 13.31
CA LYS A 151 10.02 5.38 14.19
C LYS A 151 8.61 5.21 13.60
N PRO A 152 8.34 5.50 12.30
CA PRO A 152 7.04 5.28 11.68
C PRO A 152 6.60 3.81 11.65
N ILE A 153 7.54 2.87 11.60
CA ILE A 153 7.23 1.43 11.56
C ILE A 153 6.57 0.99 12.87
N PHE A 154 7.11 1.44 14.01
CA PHE A 154 6.60 1.06 15.33
C PHE A 154 5.48 1.96 15.86
N THR A 155 5.28 3.15 15.29
CA THR A 155 4.19 4.05 15.70
C THR A 155 2.94 3.92 14.85
N HIS A 156 3.05 3.42 13.61
CA HIS A 156 1.90 3.32 12.72
C HIS A 156 1.12 2.02 12.96
N PRO A 157 -0.17 2.08 13.34
CA PRO A 157 -0.94 0.90 13.74
C PRO A 157 -1.08 -0.14 12.63
N LEU A 158 -1.16 0.27 11.36
CA LEU A 158 -1.24 -0.68 10.24
C LEU A 158 0.05 -1.49 10.06
N CYS A 159 1.22 -0.88 10.33
CA CYS A 159 2.51 -1.56 10.26
C CYS A 159 2.61 -2.63 11.35
N LEU A 160 2.19 -2.30 12.58
CA LEU A 160 2.16 -3.24 13.70
C LEU A 160 1.21 -4.41 13.45
N ILE A 161 0.00 -4.14 12.94
CA ILE A 161 -0.96 -5.20 12.60
C ILE A 161 -0.37 -6.14 11.55
N LEU A 162 0.23 -5.63 10.48
CA LEU A 162 0.85 -6.46 9.46
C LEU A 162 2.07 -7.23 9.99
N PHE A 163 2.88 -6.60 10.84
CA PHE A 163 4.06 -7.21 11.48
C PHE A 163 3.68 -8.43 12.33
N ILE A 164 2.57 -8.36 13.06
CA ILE A 164 2.04 -9.47 13.86
C ILE A 164 1.34 -10.51 12.97
N ALA A 165 0.52 -10.06 12.01
CA ALA A 165 -0.28 -10.95 11.17
C ALA A 165 0.58 -11.90 10.32
N LYS A 166 1.73 -11.43 9.81
CA LYS A 166 2.65 -12.23 8.98
C LYS A 166 3.08 -13.55 9.66
N PRO A 167 3.81 -13.51 10.80
CA PRO A 167 4.23 -14.74 11.48
C PRO A 167 3.03 -15.53 12.02
N PHE A 168 1.99 -14.86 12.51
CA PHE A 168 0.80 -15.52 13.03
C PHE A 168 0.08 -16.38 11.98
N LEU A 169 -0.19 -15.83 10.80
CA LEU A 169 -0.86 -16.57 9.72
C LEU A 169 0.03 -17.68 9.14
N HIS A 170 1.35 -17.47 9.08
CA HIS A 170 2.28 -18.55 8.70
C HIS A 170 2.32 -19.68 9.72
N TRP A 171 2.31 -19.35 11.01
CA TRP A 171 2.26 -20.34 12.07
C TRP A 171 0.95 -21.14 12.03
N MET A 172 -0.20 -20.46 11.88
CA MET A 172 -1.50 -21.13 11.72
C MET A 172 -1.53 -22.05 10.49
N PHE A 173 -0.91 -21.63 9.39
CA PHE A 173 -0.73 -22.48 8.22
C PHE A 173 0.11 -23.72 8.53
N GLY A 174 1.22 -23.56 9.26
CA GLY A 174 2.05 -24.70 9.69
C GLY A 174 1.32 -25.69 10.60
N LEU A 175 0.31 -25.25 11.36
CA LEU A 175 -0.53 -26.13 12.18
C LEU A 175 -1.59 -26.91 11.37
N SER A 176 -1.83 -26.53 10.11
CA SER A 176 -2.91 -27.10 9.31
C SER A 176 -2.61 -28.47 8.71
N PHE A 177 -1.33 -28.84 8.64
CA PHE A 177 -0.90 -30.16 8.20
C PHE A 177 0.36 -30.61 8.94
N ASP A 178 0.55 -31.92 8.99
CA ASP A 178 1.75 -32.56 9.51
C ASP A 178 2.26 -33.59 8.50
N ILE A 179 3.58 -33.76 8.44
CA ILE A 179 4.24 -34.71 7.55
C ILE A 179 5.00 -35.72 8.42
N GLY A 180 4.40 -36.89 8.58
CA GLY A 180 5.02 -38.03 9.24
C GLY A 180 5.79 -38.90 8.25
N THR A 181 6.84 -39.55 8.72
CA THR A 181 7.54 -40.60 7.96
C THR A 181 7.51 -41.90 8.75
N TYR A 182 7.22 -43.00 8.06
CA TYR A 182 7.33 -44.34 8.59
C TYR A 182 8.47 -45.04 7.87
N ALA A 183 9.50 -45.43 8.63
CA ALA A 183 10.61 -46.25 8.14
C ALA A 183 10.41 -47.70 8.58
N THR A 184 10.74 -48.64 7.69
CA THR A 184 10.76 -50.07 7.99
C THR A 184 12.10 -50.60 7.51
N ASP A 185 12.86 -51.27 8.38
CA ASP A 185 14.19 -51.82 8.10
C ASP A 185 15.16 -50.83 7.42
N ASP A 186 15.37 -49.64 8.02
CA ASP A 186 16.23 -48.54 7.53
C ASP A 186 15.90 -47.99 6.12
N THR A 187 14.82 -48.46 5.51
CA THR A 187 14.27 -47.89 4.28
C THR A 187 13.07 -47.01 4.59
N LEU A 188 13.08 -45.79 4.02
CA LEU A 188 11.99 -44.84 4.19
C LEU A 188 10.77 -45.36 3.43
N GLY A 189 9.81 -45.96 4.15
CA GLY A 189 8.75 -46.78 3.58
C GLY A 189 7.54 -46.00 3.10
N ILE A 190 7.01 -45.06 3.91
CA ILE A 190 5.79 -44.31 3.58
C ILE A 190 5.85 -42.88 4.17
N PHE A 191 5.51 -41.87 3.36
CA PHE A 191 5.17 -40.53 3.83
C PHE A 191 3.68 -40.46 4.15
N SER A 192 3.35 -39.97 5.34
CA SER A 192 1.99 -39.70 5.78
C SER A 192 1.77 -38.20 5.84
N VAL A 193 0.91 -37.66 4.98
CA VAL A 193 0.47 -36.26 5.08
C VAL A 193 -0.86 -36.23 5.79
N SER A 194 -0.88 -35.63 6.97
CA SER A 194 -2.07 -35.47 7.79
C SER A 194 -2.58 -34.04 7.67
N MET A 195 -3.86 -33.85 7.37
CA MET A 195 -4.49 -32.53 7.27
C MET A 195 -5.53 -32.33 8.37
N TYR A 196 -5.43 -31.23 9.10
CA TYR A 196 -6.29 -30.93 10.25
C TYR A 196 -7.37 -29.92 9.88
N THR A 197 -8.57 -30.41 9.58
CA THR A 197 -9.74 -29.62 9.16
C THR A 197 -10.02 -28.41 10.06
N ALA A 198 -10.00 -28.62 11.39
CA ALA A 198 -10.27 -27.54 12.35
C ALA A 198 -9.23 -26.41 12.25
N GLN A 199 -7.96 -26.74 12.02
CA GLN A 199 -6.90 -25.75 11.88
C GLN A 199 -6.97 -25.03 10.53
N ILE A 200 -7.38 -25.71 9.46
CA ILE A 200 -7.64 -25.07 8.16
C ILE A 200 -8.82 -24.07 8.29
N TRP A 201 -9.89 -24.42 9.00
CA TRP A 201 -10.98 -23.47 9.29
C TRP A 201 -10.51 -22.27 10.13
N ASN A 202 -9.70 -22.50 11.16
CA ASN A 202 -9.12 -21.40 11.95
C ASN A 202 -8.29 -20.45 11.06
N LEU A 203 -7.44 -21.00 10.19
CA LEU A 203 -6.66 -20.22 9.22
C LEU A 203 -7.59 -19.44 8.28
N CYS A 204 -8.64 -20.07 7.77
CA CYS A 204 -9.62 -19.43 6.89
C CYS A 204 -10.31 -18.23 7.58
N ILE A 205 -10.72 -18.39 8.84
CA ILE A 205 -11.34 -17.32 9.64
C ILE A 205 -10.33 -16.17 9.85
N ALA A 206 -9.08 -16.49 10.19
CA ALA A 206 -8.04 -15.48 10.38
C ALA A 206 -7.75 -14.71 9.06
N LEU A 207 -7.69 -15.41 7.93
CA LEU A 207 -7.52 -14.80 6.61
C LEU A 207 -8.74 -13.95 6.20
N PHE A 208 -9.95 -14.38 6.54
CA PHE A 208 -11.17 -13.61 6.31
C PHE A 208 -11.14 -12.30 7.09
N ILE A 209 -10.79 -12.34 8.38
CA ILE A 209 -10.65 -11.13 9.21
C ILE A 209 -9.58 -10.20 8.62
N PHE A 210 -8.43 -10.76 8.22
CA PHE A 210 -7.35 -10.02 7.59
C PHE A 210 -7.78 -9.36 6.27
N ALA A 211 -8.48 -10.10 5.39
CA ALA A 211 -8.99 -9.59 4.13
C ALA A 211 -10.05 -8.50 4.35
N CYS A 212 -10.97 -8.68 5.30
CA CYS A 212 -11.96 -7.67 5.69
C CYS A 212 -11.28 -6.39 6.17
N PHE A 213 -10.27 -6.51 7.03
CA PHE A 213 -9.51 -5.37 7.55
C PHE A 213 -8.84 -4.57 6.42
N PHE A 214 -8.11 -5.24 5.52
CA PHE A 214 -7.45 -4.56 4.39
C PHE A 214 -8.44 -4.00 3.36
N THR A 215 -9.58 -4.67 3.17
CA THR A 215 -10.68 -4.14 2.34
C THR A 215 -11.24 -2.85 2.94
N PHE A 216 -11.52 -2.84 4.24
CA PHE A 216 -12.00 -1.65 4.95
C PHE A 216 -11.00 -0.49 4.86
N VAL A 217 -9.72 -0.75 5.12
CA VAL A 217 -8.66 0.26 5.02
C VAL A 217 -8.53 0.81 3.60
N ALA A 218 -8.58 -0.06 2.58
CA ALA A 218 -8.45 0.35 1.17
C ALA A 218 -9.66 1.16 0.67
N LEU A 219 -10.85 0.92 1.23
CA LEU A 219 -12.09 1.62 0.88
C LEU A 219 -12.28 2.93 1.65
N ARG A 220 -11.59 3.12 2.78
CA ARG A 220 -11.70 4.34 3.58
C ARG A 220 -11.26 5.55 2.77
N ARG A 221 -12.16 6.53 2.65
CA ARG A 221 -11.91 7.79 1.96
C ARG A 221 -11.24 8.79 2.90
N PRO A 222 -10.16 9.48 2.49
CA PRO A 222 -9.64 10.62 3.25
C PRO A 222 -10.66 11.77 3.23
N CYS A 223 -10.84 12.41 4.39
CA CYS A 223 -11.63 13.63 4.50
C CYS A 223 -10.73 14.86 4.32
N GLY A 224 -11.28 15.92 3.75
CA GLY A 224 -10.65 17.23 3.67
C GLY A 224 -10.21 17.63 2.26
N PRO A 225 -9.95 18.93 2.07
CA PRO A 225 -9.72 19.55 0.76
C PRO A 225 -8.37 19.18 0.13
N GLN A 226 -7.41 18.70 0.91
CA GLN A 226 -6.08 18.36 0.42
C GLN A 226 -6.16 17.23 -0.63
N PRO A 227 -5.54 17.38 -1.81
CA PRO A 227 -5.58 16.34 -2.84
C PRO A 227 -4.90 15.05 -2.38
N ALA A 228 -5.50 13.89 -2.69
CA ALA A 228 -4.88 12.60 -2.36
C ALA A 228 -3.68 12.30 -3.28
N ALA A 229 -2.55 11.97 -2.67
CA ALA A 229 -1.28 11.71 -3.36
C ALA A 229 -0.87 10.24 -3.27
N TYR A 230 -1.17 9.55 -2.16
CA TYR A 230 -0.90 8.12 -1.96
C TYR A 230 0.56 7.72 -2.24
N GLY A 231 1.51 8.63 -1.98
CA GLY A 231 2.94 8.41 -2.22
C GLY A 231 3.37 8.48 -3.69
N HIS A 232 2.48 8.87 -4.61
CA HIS A 232 2.83 9.01 -6.03
C HIS A 232 3.76 10.21 -6.27
N LEU A 233 5.00 9.93 -6.68
CA LEU A 233 6.09 10.92 -6.77
C LEU A 233 5.75 12.12 -7.66
N GLN A 234 5.21 11.88 -8.87
CA GLN A 234 4.85 12.98 -9.76
C GLN A 234 3.70 13.82 -9.19
N THR A 235 2.74 13.20 -8.50
CA THR A 235 1.65 13.94 -7.86
C THR A 235 2.19 14.80 -6.73
N LEU A 236 3.09 14.26 -5.91
CA LEU A 236 3.76 15.02 -4.87
C LEU A 236 4.56 16.19 -5.44
N ALA A 237 5.32 15.98 -6.52
CA ALA A 237 6.06 17.06 -7.18
C ALA A 237 5.15 18.17 -7.75
N ASN A 238 3.92 17.82 -8.14
CA ASN A 238 2.95 18.80 -8.62
C ASN A 238 2.25 19.57 -7.48
N LEU A 239 2.11 18.95 -6.30
CA LEU A 239 1.43 19.52 -5.14
C LEU A 239 2.36 20.29 -4.20
N VAL A 240 3.62 19.88 -4.14
CA VAL A 240 4.67 20.49 -3.31
C VAL A 240 5.45 21.48 -4.18
N ASP A 241 5.13 22.75 -4.02
CA ASP A 241 5.79 23.87 -4.69
C ASP A 241 7.00 24.39 -3.91
N GLU A 242 7.03 24.20 -2.58
CA GLU A 242 8.10 24.66 -1.70
C GLU A 242 8.53 23.53 -0.75
N TRP A 243 9.79 23.09 -0.90
CA TRP A 243 10.35 22.01 -0.10
C TRP A 243 11.04 22.56 1.16
N SER A 244 10.55 22.16 2.33
CA SER A 244 11.08 22.56 3.64
C SER A 244 11.12 21.35 4.59
N PRO A 245 11.99 21.33 5.63
CA PRO A 245 12.00 20.25 6.63
C PRO A 245 10.64 20.04 7.32
N VAL A 246 9.87 21.12 7.48
CA VAL A 246 8.47 21.11 7.93
C VAL A 246 7.64 21.87 6.92
N MET A 247 6.59 21.24 6.40
CA MET A 247 5.73 21.79 5.36
C MET A 247 4.29 21.86 5.84
N TRP A 248 3.65 23.00 5.63
CA TRP A 248 2.21 23.17 5.78
C TRP A 248 1.56 23.33 4.43
N TRP A 249 0.39 22.73 4.23
CA TRP A 249 -0.36 22.83 2.98
C TRP A 249 -1.63 23.63 3.20
N GLY A 250 -1.92 24.58 2.32
CA GLY A 250 -3.09 25.44 2.44
C GLY A 250 -3.22 26.46 1.31
N HIS A 251 -4.09 27.45 1.52
CA HIS A 251 -4.27 28.56 0.61
C HIS A 251 -3.08 29.52 0.68
N LYS A 252 -2.51 29.89 -0.48
CA LYS A 252 -1.37 30.83 -0.55
C LYS A 252 -1.81 32.20 -0.99
N GLU A 253 -2.42 32.27 -2.17
CA GLU A 253 -2.70 33.55 -2.84
C GLU A 253 -4.09 33.53 -3.47
N ASP A 254 -4.79 34.64 -3.32
CA ASP A 254 -5.95 34.96 -4.14
C ASP A 254 -5.45 35.49 -5.48
N GLY A 255 -5.78 34.80 -6.57
CA GLY A 255 -5.48 35.23 -7.92
C GLY A 255 -6.76 35.47 -8.71
N ILE A 256 -6.70 36.42 -9.64
CA ILE A 256 -7.73 36.62 -10.66
C ILE A 256 -7.20 35.99 -11.95
N PRO A 257 -7.88 34.99 -12.57
CA PRO A 257 -9.17 34.42 -12.17
C PRO A 257 -9.10 33.22 -11.20
N TYR A 258 -7.91 32.73 -10.82
CA TYR A 258 -7.76 31.50 -10.01
C TYR A 258 -6.89 31.71 -8.77
N CYS A 259 -7.30 31.11 -7.65
CA CYS A 259 -6.49 31.04 -6.43
C CYS A 259 -5.35 30.03 -6.56
N HIS A 260 -4.37 30.13 -5.66
CA HIS A 260 -3.26 29.19 -5.56
C HIS A 260 -3.20 28.53 -4.18
N ALA A 261 -2.98 27.21 -4.19
CA ALA A 261 -2.76 26.40 -2.99
C ALA A 261 -1.45 25.65 -3.16
N GLY A 262 -0.77 25.41 -2.05
CA GLY A 262 0.56 24.82 -2.07
C GLY A 262 1.10 24.59 -0.67
N THR A 263 2.38 24.27 -0.62
CA THR A 263 3.17 24.02 0.58
C THR A 263 4.00 25.24 1.00
N SER A 264 4.21 25.49 2.29
CA SER A 264 5.08 26.57 2.79
C SER A 264 5.87 26.12 4.02
N ASP A 265 6.96 26.81 4.30
CA ASP A 265 7.76 26.73 5.54
C ASP A 265 7.05 27.30 6.78
N ARG A 266 5.85 27.88 6.61
CA ARG A 266 5.03 28.48 7.67
C ARG A 266 3.60 27.95 7.62
N PRO A 267 2.86 27.98 8.74
CA PRO A 267 1.44 27.64 8.76
C PRO A 267 0.65 28.48 7.75
N LEU A 268 -0.05 27.81 6.84
CA LEU A 268 -0.93 28.43 5.85
C LEU A 268 -2.38 28.43 6.31
N PRO A 269 -3.20 29.40 5.87
CA PRO A 269 -4.62 29.39 6.09
C PRO A 269 -5.29 28.21 5.36
N ASP A 270 -6.45 27.81 5.88
CA ASP A 270 -7.25 26.75 5.29
C ASP A 270 -7.67 27.08 3.86
N VAL A 271 -7.87 26.03 3.07
CA VAL A 271 -8.35 26.14 1.69
C VAL A 271 -9.78 26.66 1.66
N LYS A 272 -9.98 27.76 0.94
CA LYS A 272 -11.30 28.31 0.61
C LYS A 272 -12.04 27.36 -0.34
N MET A 273 -13.17 26.79 0.08
CA MET A 273 -13.87 25.73 -0.68
C MET A 273 -14.59 26.25 -1.93
N GLU A 274 -14.98 27.52 -1.89
CA GLU A 274 -15.68 28.26 -2.92
C GLU A 274 -14.76 28.70 -4.07
N CYS A 275 -13.45 28.76 -3.83
CA CYS A 275 -12.45 29.20 -4.80
C CYS A 275 -12.09 28.11 -5.82
N ILE A 276 -11.77 28.55 -7.04
CA ILE A 276 -11.21 27.69 -8.09
C ILE A 276 -9.69 27.86 -8.05
N TYR A 277 -8.96 26.75 -7.97
CA TYR A 277 -7.52 26.76 -7.85
C TYR A 277 -6.82 26.33 -9.13
N ALA A 278 -5.72 27.00 -9.45
CA ALA A 278 -4.79 26.63 -10.50
C ALA A 278 -3.34 26.63 -9.97
N GLY A 279 -2.50 25.75 -10.50
CA GLY A 279 -1.06 25.73 -10.20
C GLY A 279 -0.35 27.01 -10.67
N SER A 280 0.87 27.21 -10.18
CA SER A 280 1.69 28.40 -10.50
C SER A 280 1.84 28.57 -12.02
N GLY A 281 1.67 29.81 -12.52
CA GLY A 281 1.76 30.17 -13.95
C GLY A 281 0.43 30.46 -14.67
N ALA A 282 -0.72 30.43 -14.00
CA ALA A 282 -2.04 30.63 -14.64
C ALA A 282 -2.38 32.08 -14.92
N GLY A 283 -1.90 32.99 -14.07
CA GLY A 283 -2.08 34.43 -14.28
C GLY A 283 -1.24 34.97 -15.44
N SER A 284 -0.14 34.32 -15.82
CA SER A 284 0.77 34.78 -16.88
C SER A 284 0.34 34.40 -18.30
N LEU A 285 -0.77 33.67 -18.46
CA LEU A 285 -1.32 33.27 -19.76
C LEU A 285 -2.60 34.04 -20.15
N LEU A 286 -2.93 35.14 -19.45
CA LEU A 286 -3.89 36.09 -20.00
C LEU A 286 -3.29 36.68 -21.29
N PRO A 287 -3.99 36.63 -22.44
CA PRO A 287 -3.57 37.38 -23.60
C PRO A 287 -3.59 38.86 -23.20
N LEU A 288 -2.51 39.58 -23.52
CA LEU A 288 -2.57 41.02 -23.66
C LEU A 288 -3.67 41.32 -24.69
N SER A 289 -4.84 41.75 -24.23
CA SER A 289 -5.90 42.34 -25.05
C SER A 289 -6.27 43.69 -24.48
#